data_AF-A0A520II44-F1
#
_entry.id   AF-A0A520II44-F1
#
_cell.length_a   1.000
_cell.length_b   1.000
_cell.length_c   1.000
_cell.angle_alpha   90.00
_cell.angle_beta   90.00
_cell.angle_gamma   90.00
#
_symmetry.space_group_name_H-M   'P 1'
#
loop_
_entity.id
_entity.type
_entity.pdbx_description
1 polymer ?
#
loop_
_entity_poly.entity_id
_entity_poly.type
_entity_poly.pdbx_seq_one_letter_code
_entity_poly.pdbx_strand_id
1 'polypeptide(L)'
;MKTKDRRSFIRDLGMLTAAAGVSSLIPFDVMSMAKKEFFKISLAEWSFHKALFGGKMTNLEFPLKAKNDFGINIVEYVSPFFNKKETDKAY
;
A
#
# COMPACT_ATOMS: atom_id res chain seq x y z
N MET A 1 -2.05 3.23 -52.14
CA MET A 1 -2.36 2.20 -51.13
C MET A 1 -1.27 1.15 -51.20
N LYS A 2 -0.42 0.99 -50.16
CA LYS A 2 0.63 -0.05 -50.16
C LYS A 2 -0.05 -1.41 -50.06
N THR A 3 0.06 -2.25 -51.08
CA THR A 3 -0.47 -3.62 -51.07
C THR A 3 0.43 -4.50 -50.19
N LYS A 4 -0.15 -5.25 -49.25
CA LYS A 4 0.59 -6.23 -48.44
C LYS A 4 0.68 -7.55 -49.21
N ASP A 5 1.90 -8.02 -49.50
CA ASP A 5 2.17 -9.35 -50.08
C ASP A 5 1.84 -10.46 -49.06
N ARG A 6 1.39 -11.63 -49.53
CA ARG A 6 1.20 -12.87 -48.75
C ARG A 6 2.42 -13.23 -47.91
N ARG A 7 3.64 -13.03 -48.41
CA ARG A 7 4.88 -13.28 -47.64
C ARG A 7 5.01 -12.36 -46.44
N SER A 8 4.69 -11.08 -46.64
CA SER A 8 4.65 -10.09 -45.56
C SER A 8 3.55 -10.44 -44.54
N PHE A 9 2.39 -10.89 -45.02
CA PHE A 9 1.30 -11.35 -44.15
C PHE A 9 1.71 -12.54 -43.26
N ILE A 10 2.31 -13.58 -43.84
CA ILE A 10 2.76 -14.77 -43.08
C ILE A 10 3.84 -14.39 -42.06
N ARG A 11 4.78 -13.52 -42.43
CA ARG A 11 5.82 -13.04 -41.52
C ARG A 11 5.23 -12.24 -40.35
N ASP A 12 4.33 -11.31 -40.64
CA ASP A 12 3.68 -10.48 -39.61
C ASP A 12 2.84 -11.36 -38.67
N LEU A 13 2.12 -12.35 -39.21
CA LEU A 13 1.35 -13.32 -38.42
C LEU A 13 2.25 -14.16 -37.51
N GLY A 14 3.37 -14.67 -38.04
CA GLY A 14 4.34 -15.44 -37.25
C GLY A 14 4.96 -14.63 -36.10
N MET A 15 5.29 -13.35 -36.36
CA MET A 15 5.78 -12.44 -35.33
C MET A 15 4.72 -12.17 -34.25
N LEU A 16 3.46 -11.95 -34.64
CA LEU A 16 2.36 -11.73 -33.69
C LEU A 16 2.13 -12.95 -32.79
N THR A 17 2.12 -14.16 -33.36
CA THR A 17 1.94 -15.40 -32.60
C THR A 17 3.10 -15.64 -31.64
N ALA A 18 4.34 -15.39 -32.06
CA ALA A 18 5.50 -15.49 -31.19
C ALA A 18 5.42 -14.48 -30.03
N ALA A 19 5.05 -13.22 -30.30
CA ALA A 19 4.91 -12.19 -29.28
C ALA A 19 3.79 -12.52 -28.27
N ALA A 20 2.63 -13.00 -28.75
CA ALA A 20 1.53 -13.41 -27.89
C ALA A 20 1.88 -14.64 -27.02
N GLY A 21 2.65 -15.59 -27.58
CA GLY A 21 3.15 -16.74 -26.81
C GLY A 21 4.07 -16.33 -25.67
N VAL A 22 5.02 -15.42 -25.93
CA VAL A 22 5.94 -14.90 -24.92
C VAL A 22 5.24 -13.96 -23.93
N SER A 23 4.17 -13.27 -24.34
CA SER A 23 3.38 -12.40 -23.47
C SER A 23 2.80 -13.12 -22.24
N SER A 24 2.57 -14.44 -22.32
CA SER A 24 2.11 -15.24 -21.18
C SER A 24 3.17 -15.43 -20.08
N LEU A 25 4.45 -15.23 -20.42
CA LEU A 25 5.57 -15.31 -19.49
C LEU A 25 5.84 -13.98 -18.78
N ILE A 26 5.17 -12.91 -19.22
CA ILE A 26 5.30 -11.58 -18.61
C ILE A 26 4.29 -11.52 -17.45
N PRO A 27 4.75 -11.36 -16.19
CA PRO A 27 3.85 -11.23 -15.05
C PRO A 27 2.94 -10.02 -15.23
N PHE A 28 1.62 -10.17 -15.03
CA PHE A 28 0.69 -9.04 -15.16
C PHE A 28 1.04 -7.86 -14.24
N ASP A 29 1.69 -8.11 -13.11
CA ASP A 29 2.16 -7.08 -12.18
C ASP A 29 3.22 -6.14 -12.80
N VAL A 30 4.00 -6.57 -13.79
CA VAL A 30 4.96 -5.64 -14.44
C VAL A 30 4.29 -4.63 -15.37
N MET A 31 3.05 -4.91 -15.79
CA MET A 31 2.21 -3.97 -16.56
C MET A 31 1.30 -3.13 -15.64
N SER A 32 1.32 -3.40 -14.33
CA SER A 32 0.57 -2.62 -13.34
C SER A 32 1.24 -1.27 -13.15
N MET A 33 0.58 -0.21 -13.62
CA MET A 33 0.98 1.14 -13.25
C MET A 33 0.59 1.37 -11.79
N ALA A 34 1.55 1.72 -10.94
CA ALA A 34 1.30 1.99 -9.52
C ALA A 34 0.23 3.07 -9.37
N LYS A 35 -1.01 2.65 -9.08
CA LYS A 35 -2.12 3.55 -8.86
C LYS A 35 -1.87 4.26 -7.54
N LYS A 36 -1.75 5.59 -7.57
CA LYS A 36 -1.70 6.38 -6.35
C LYS A 36 -2.97 6.11 -5.56
N GLU A 37 -2.80 5.66 -4.32
CA GLU A 37 -3.92 5.44 -3.40
C GLU A 37 -4.76 6.72 -3.31
N PHE A 38 -6.09 6.58 -3.45
CA PHE A 38 -7.00 7.73 -3.40
C PHE A 38 -7.27 8.20 -1.96
N PHE A 39 -6.79 7.43 -0.98
CA PHE A 39 -6.91 7.70 0.45
C PHE A 39 -5.59 7.38 1.15
N LYS A 40 -5.49 7.83 2.40
CA LYS A 40 -4.39 7.47 3.29
C LYS A 40 -4.95 6.66 4.45
N ILE A 41 -4.17 5.69 4.93
CA ILE A 41 -4.54 4.86 6.07
C ILE A 41 -3.98 5.50 7.34
N SER A 42 -4.84 5.64 8.34
CA SER A 42 -4.51 6.02 9.71
C SER A 42 -4.68 4.82 10.65
N LEU A 43 -4.07 4.92 11.84
CA LEU A 43 -4.25 3.97 12.92
C LEU A 43 -4.83 4.69 14.13
N ALA A 44 -5.92 4.16 14.66
CA ALA A 44 -6.52 4.67 15.90
C ALA A 44 -5.88 4.02 17.13
N GLU A 45 -5.57 4.82 18.15
CA GLU A 45 -4.91 4.39 19.39
C GLU A 45 -5.70 3.31 20.12
N TRP A 46 -7.03 3.32 20.01
CA TRP A 46 -7.90 2.29 20.59
C TRP A 46 -7.63 0.88 20.06
N SER A 47 -6.96 0.75 18.91
CA SER A 47 -6.47 -0.55 18.41
C SER A 47 -5.55 -1.24 19.42
N PHE A 48 -4.89 -0.49 20.32
CA PHE A 48 -4.02 -0.98 21.38
C PHE A 48 -4.64 -0.89 22.79
N HIS A 49 -5.95 -0.73 22.93
CA HIS A 49 -6.61 -0.55 24.24
C HIS A 49 -6.18 -1.60 25.28
N LYS A 50 -6.03 -2.89 24.91
CA LYS A 50 -5.57 -3.94 25.85
C LYS A 50 -4.13 -3.74 26.31
N ALA A 51 -3.24 -3.29 25.44
CA ALA A 51 -1.84 -3.07 25.76
C ALA A 51 -1.68 -1.80 26.63
N LEU A 52 -2.42 -0.74 26.29
CA LEU A 52 -2.44 0.53 27.02
C LEU A 52 -3.07 0.37 28.41
N PHE A 53 -4.28 -0.20 28.50
CA PHE A 53 -4.91 -0.47 29.81
C PHE A 53 -4.15 -1.52 30.62
N GLY A 54 -3.46 -2.44 29.96
CA GLY A 54 -2.62 -3.45 30.61
C GLY A 54 -1.23 -2.96 31.01
N GLY A 55 -0.89 -1.67 30.79
CA GLY A 55 0.42 -1.09 31.13
C GLY A 55 1.60 -1.69 30.36
N LYS A 56 1.35 -2.38 29.24
CA LYS A 56 2.38 -3.01 28.40
C LYS A 56 3.04 -2.02 27.44
N MET A 57 2.40 -0.87 27.23
CA MET A 57 2.91 0.25 26.47
C MET A 57 2.25 1.54 26.96
N THR A 58 2.84 2.67 26.63
CA THR A 58 2.30 4.01 26.87
C THR A 58 1.73 4.61 25.58
N ASN A 59 0.86 5.60 25.73
CA ASN A 59 0.33 6.41 24.63
C ASN A 59 1.46 7.10 23.81
N LEU A 60 2.59 7.44 24.45
CA LEU A 60 3.73 8.04 23.76
C LEU A 60 4.49 7.06 22.85
N GLU A 61 4.40 5.75 23.12
CA GLU A 61 5.00 4.70 22.29
C GLU A 61 4.13 4.34 21.08
N PHE A 62 2.85 4.72 21.08
CA PHE A 62 1.90 4.38 20.03
C PHE A 62 2.31 4.85 18.63
N PRO A 63 2.77 6.10 18.40
CA PRO A 63 3.21 6.52 17.07
C PRO A 63 4.41 5.73 16.56
N LEU A 64 5.34 5.38 17.45
CA LEU A 64 6.51 4.58 17.11
C LEU A 64 6.08 3.16 16.70
N LYS A 65 5.15 2.56 17.44
CA LYS A 65 4.55 1.26 17.13
C LYS A 65 3.82 1.26 15.79
N ALA A 66 3.00 2.28 15.54
CA ALA A 66 2.27 2.45 14.28
C ALA A 66 3.23 2.52 13.07
N LYS A 67 4.32 3.28 13.21
CA LYS A 67 5.32 3.46 12.16
C LYS A 67 6.16 2.21 11.93
N ASN A 68 6.73 1.64 13.00
CA ASN A 68 7.74 0.59 12.89
C ASN A 68 7.13 -0.78 12.56
N ASP A 69 5.98 -1.11 13.15
CA ASP A 69 5.39 -2.44 13.02
C ASP A 69 4.39 -2.52 11.87
N PHE A 70 3.74 -1.40 11.52
CA PHE A 70 2.66 -1.36 10.52
C PHE A 70 2.93 -0.44 9.34
N GLY A 71 4.00 0.36 9.36
CA GLY A 71 4.29 1.32 8.29
C GLY A 71 3.29 2.49 8.19
N ILE A 72 2.43 2.68 9.19
CA ILE A 72 1.38 3.70 9.19
C ILE A 72 1.94 5.01 9.75
N ASN A 73 1.74 6.11 9.01
CA ASN A 73 2.31 7.42 9.32
C ASN A 73 1.28 8.42 9.92
N ILE A 74 0.02 8.03 9.98
CA ILE A 74 -1.07 8.88 10.48
C ILE A 74 -1.67 8.16 11.68
N VAL A 75 -1.73 8.85 12.82
CA VAL A 75 -2.21 8.28 14.08
C VAL A 75 -3.35 9.12 14.63
N GLU A 76 -4.31 8.47 15.28
CA GLU A 76 -5.46 9.10 15.91
C GLU A 76 -5.43 8.81 17.41
N TYR A 77 -5.14 9.82 18.21
CA TYR A 77 -5.09 9.72 19.67
C TYR A 77 -6.48 9.67 20.29
N VAL A 78 -6.58 9.02 21.45
CA VAL A 78 -7.83 8.84 22.19
C VAL A 78 -7.63 9.25 23.65
N SER A 79 -8.38 10.25 24.11
CA SER A 79 -8.16 10.94 25.39
C SER A 79 -8.03 10.07 26.65
N PRO A 80 -8.74 8.93 26.83
CA PRO A 80 -8.62 8.12 28.04
C PRO A 80 -7.20 7.61 28.33
N PHE A 81 -6.33 7.51 27.32
CA PHE A 81 -4.97 7.02 27.50
C PHE A 81 -3.98 8.09 28.00
N PHE A 82 -4.42 9.34 28.14
CA PHE A 82 -3.61 10.46 28.63
C PHE A 82 -3.75 10.70 30.14
N ASN A 83 -4.47 9.83 30.87
CA ASN A 83 -4.64 9.95 32.33
C ASN A 83 -5.13 11.35 32.78
N LYS A 84 -6.11 11.93 32.07
CA LYS A 84 -6.64 13.28 32.29
C LYS A 84 -5.66 14.42 31.99
N LYS A 85 -4.61 14.16 31.20
CA LYS A 85 -3.61 15.14 30.76
C LYS A 85 -3.69 15.45 29.27
N GLU A 86 -4.76 15.07 28.59
CA GLU A 86 -4.96 15.27 27.15
C GLU A 86 -4.95 16.76 26.72
N THR A 87 -5.11 17.69 27.67
CA THR A 87 -5.04 19.15 27.43
C THR A 87 -3.81 19.81 28.06
N ASP A 88 -2.97 19.05 28.77
CA ASP A 88 -1.75 19.55 29.38
C ASP A 88 -0.67 19.77 28.31
N LYS A 89 -0.18 21.00 28.20
CA LYS A 89 0.85 21.37 27.21
C LYS A 89 2.26 20.94 27.61
N ALA A 90 2.47 20.64 28.89
CA ALA A 90 3.77 20.21 29.42
C ALA A 90 3.93 18.68 29.45
N TYR A 91 2.86 17.95 29.15
CA TYR A 91 2.85 16.49 29.00
C TYR A 91 3.47 16.08 27.66
#